data_AF-A0A3S3U140-F1
#
_entry.id   AF-A0A3S3U140-F1
#
_cell.length_a   1.000
_cell.length_b   1.000
_cell.length_c   1.000
_cell.angle_alpha   90.00
_cell.angle_beta   90.00
_cell.angle_gamma   90.00
#
_symmetry.space_group_name_H-M   'P 1'
#
loop_
_entity.id
_entity.type
_entity.pdbx_description
1 polymer ?
#
loop_
_entity_poly.entity_id
_entity_poly.type
_entity_poly.pdbx_seq_one_letter_code
_entity_poly.pdbx_strand_id
1 'polypeptide(L)'
;MATIENNKELSMCGGSAPKPAAPGAPASITPPVELHVCMGLNACKGHDRTGTNNCAGTGYCATAQQHSCQTLNNCRNQGGCGLYGDALQQENPGNNNCAWQGSCAVPIQAERFSTLGTNKGKSTWKLARQLFEKRMNEANRTVGPSPYECGPPQNWLVSLLGSYDSCGNSGNKRCSFGFNNPDDNAKKLCEGKAE
;
A
#
# COMPACT_ATOMS: atom_id res chain seq x y z
N MET A 1 8.76 -11.62 -24.21
CA MET A 1 9.75 -11.42 -23.13
C MET A 1 10.09 -9.94 -23.12
N ALA A 2 9.42 -9.15 -22.29
CA ALA A 2 9.69 -7.72 -22.21
C ALA A 2 10.92 -7.51 -21.31
N THR A 3 12.03 -7.10 -21.92
CA THR A 3 13.22 -6.61 -21.23
C THR A 3 12.86 -5.32 -20.51
N ILE A 4 12.86 -5.36 -19.17
CA ILE A 4 12.74 -4.19 -18.32
C ILE A 4 14.08 -3.45 -18.43
N GLU A 5 14.12 -2.37 -19.20
CA GLU A 5 15.26 -1.46 -19.23
C GLU A 5 15.39 -0.78 -17.86
N ASN A 6 16.58 -0.90 -17.24
CA ASN A 6 16.89 -0.32 -15.96
C ASN A 6 16.74 1.21 -16.01
N ASN A 7 15.65 1.72 -15.41
CA ASN A 7 15.44 3.15 -15.22
C ASN A 7 16.52 3.70 -14.28
N LYS A 8 17.34 4.64 -14.78
CA LYS A 8 18.41 5.34 -14.07
C LYS A 8 17.96 6.04 -12.77
N GLU A 9 16.66 6.30 -12.59
CA GLU A 9 16.13 6.87 -11.35
C GLU A 9 16.16 5.91 -10.14
N LEU A 10 16.32 4.59 -10.36
CA LEU A 10 16.60 3.64 -9.27
C LEU A 10 17.96 3.88 -8.58
N SER A 11 18.83 4.71 -9.15
CA SER A 11 20.18 5.00 -8.63
C SER A 11 20.20 5.92 -7.39
N MET A 12 19.08 6.52 -6.99
CA MET A 12 19.04 7.43 -5.83
C MET A 12 18.93 6.73 -4.46
N CYS A 13 18.80 5.40 -4.43
CA CYS A 13 18.66 4.60 -3.21
C CYS A 13 19.95 3.85 -2.83
N GLY A 14 21.11 4.48 -3.03
CA GLY A 14 22.47 3.98 -2.84
C GLY A 14 22.69 2.79 -1.90
N GLY A 15 23.34 1.74 -2.41
CA GLY A 15 24.14 0.79 -1.62
C GLY A 15 23.92 -0.70 -1.91
N SER A 16 25.03 -1.43 -2.10
CA SER A 16 25.09 -2.90 -2.21
C SER A 16 24.45 -3.59 -0.99
N ALA A 17 23.82 -4.75 -1.22
CA ALA A 17 23.23 -5.57 -0.16
C ALA A 17 24.30 -5.99 0.88
N PRO A 18 23.96 -6.12 2.17
CA PRO A 18 24.88 -6.70 3.15
C PRO A 18 25.20 -8.16 2.78
N LYS A 19 26.45 -8.56 2.99
CA LYS A 19 26.90 -9.95 2.83
C LYS A 19 26.11 -10.87 3.79
N PRO A 20 25.71 -12.09 3.37
CA PRO A 20 25.02 -13.04 4.26
C PRO A 20 25.84 -13.31 5.52
N ALA A 21 25.16 -13.39 6.67
CA ALA A 21 25.79 -13.69 7.94
C ALA A 21 26.46 -15.07 7.92
N ALA A 22 27.68 -15.16 8.44
CA ALA A 22 28.42 -16.41 8.58
C ALA A 22 27.75 -17.33 9.63
N PRO A 23 27.83 -18.67 9.49
CA PRO A 23 27.20 -19.59 10.42
C PRO A 23 27.86 -19.48 11.81
N GLY A 24 27.10 -19.14 12.85
CA GLY A 24 27.55 -19.16 14.24
C GLY A 24 27.29 -17.91 15.11
N ALA A 25 26.59 -16.89 14.61
CA ALA A 25 26.22 -15.74 15.45
C ALA A 25 25.08 -16.08 16.42
N PRO A 26 25.11 -15.63 17.70
CA PRO A 26 24.05 -15.86 18.68
C PRO A 26 22.73 -15.29 18.16
N ALA A 27 21.61 -15.97 18.46
CA ALA A 27 20.27 -15.69 17.94
C ALA A 27 20.00 -14.18 17.90
N SER A 28 20.19 -13.59 16.72
CA SER A 28 19.90 -12.20 16.47
C SER A 28 18.41 -12.03 16.69
N ILE A 29 18.03 -11.16 17.62
CA ILE A 29 16.66 -10.65 17.64
C ILE A 29 16.50 -9.92 16.31
N THR A 30 15.90 -10.60 15.31
CA THR A 30 15.57 -9.98 14.04
C THR A 30 14.67 -8.79 14.37
N PRO A 31 15.08 -7.55 14.09
CA PRO A 31 14.24 -6.40 14.40
C PRO A 31 12.91 -6.59 13.65
N PRO A 32 11.76 -6.35 14.32
CA PRO A 32 10.46 -6.55 13.70
C PRO A 32 10.36 -5.69 12.44
N VAL A 33 10.10 -6.34 11.32
CA VAL A 33 9.91 -5.69 10.01
C VAL A 33 8.62 -4.89 10.08
N GLU A 34 8.66 -3.61 9.70
CA GLU A 34 7.44 -2.80 9.57
C GLU A 34 6.54 -3.46 8.51
N LEU A 35 5.35 -3.89 8.93
CA LEU A 35 4.33 -4.33 7.99
C LEU A 35 3.63 -3.12 7.38
N HIS A 36 3.21 -3.26 6.13
CA HIS A 36 2.63 -2.17 5.34
C HIS A 36 1.37 -2.64 4.60
N VAL A 37 0.39 -1.74 4.52
CA VAL A 37 -0.95 -2.04 3.97
C VAL A 37 -1.02 -2.04 2.45
N CYS A 38 0.02 -1.58 1.77
CA CYS A 38 -0.02 -1.49 0.32
C CYS A 38 1.37 -1.57 -0.30
N MET A 39 1.37 -2.01 -1.56
CA MET A 39 2.45 -1.78 -2.50
C MET A 39 2.94 -0.34 -2.42
N GLY A 40 4.25 -0.20 -2.39
CA GLY A 40 4.92 1.09 -2.32
C GLY A 40 4.82 1.81 -0.97
N LEU A 41 4.40 1.16 0.12
CA LEU A 41 4.36 1.79 1.45
C LEU A 41 5.35 1.17 2.46
N ASN A 42 6.36 0.44 1.99
CA ASN A 42 7.38 -0.18 2.84
C ASN A 42 8.38 0.87 3.35
N ALA A 43 8.70 0.91 4.64
CA ALA A 43 9.64 1.92 5.17
C ALA A 43 11.14 1.66 4.92
N CYS A 44 11.54 0.45 4.52
CA CYS A 44 12.96 0.10 4.33
C CYS A 44 13.19 -0.84 3.12
N LYS A 45 14.45 -0.97 2.72
CA LYS A 45 14.96 -1.96 1.76
C LYS A 45 14.72 -3.39 2.28
N GLY A 46 14.29 -4.29 1.40
CA GLY A 46 14.01 -5.69 1.73
C GLY A 46 12.83 -5.93 2.68
N HIS A 47 11.93 -4.94 2.85
CA HIS A 47 10.74 -5.03 3.70
C HIS A 47 9.44 -5.26 2.91
N ASP A 48 9.52 -5.47 1.60
CA ASP A 48 8.37 -5.97 0.82
C ASP A 48 8.15 -7.47 1.05
N ARG A 49 7.03 -8.00 0.57
CA ARG A 49 6.63 -9.40 0.77
C ARG A 49 7.67 -10.42 0.29
N THR A 50 8.46 -10.06 -0.71
CA THR A 50 9.47 -10.92 -1.34
C THR A 50 10.90 -10.62 -0.86
N GLY A 51 11.10 -9.59 -0.04
CA GLY A 51 12.42 -9.12 0.41
C GLY A 51 13.27 -8.49 -0.70
N THR A 52 12.68 -8.15 -1.84
CA THR A 52 13.38 -7.75 -3.08
C THR A 52 13.41 -6.25 -3.33
N ASN A 53 12.61 -5.47 -2.61
CA ASN A 53 12.57 -4.03 -2.85
C ASN A 53 13.92 -3.37 -2.53
N ASN A 54 14.32 -2.43 -3.38
CA ASN A 54 15.62 -1.75 -3.25
C ASN A 54 15.60 -0.61 -2.24
N CYS A 55 14.44 -0.02 -1.97
CA CYS A 55 14.33 1.20 -1.17
C CYS A 55 12.97 1.32 -0.49
N ALA A 56 12.84 2.29 0.42
CA ALA A 56 11.53 2.65 0.98
C ALA A 56 10.59 3.06 -0.16
N GLY A 57 9.36 2.56 -0.09
CA GLY A 57 8.30 2.90 -1.04
C GLY A 57 8.37 2.22 -2.41
N THR A 58 9.29 1.27 -2.66
CA THR A 58 9.43 0.58 -3.94
C THR A 58 8.96 -0.89 -3.90
N GLY A 59 8.28 -1.31 -2.82
CA GLY A 59 7.86 -2.70 -2.61
C GLY A 59 6.63 -3.10 -3.41
N TYR A 60 6.60 -4.33 -3.93
CA TYR A 60 5.55 -4.80 -4.85
C TYR A 60 4.27 -5.31 -4.18
N CYS A 61 4.28 -5.53 -2.86
CA CYS A 61 3.14 -6.14 -2.19
C CYS A 61 3.09 -5.77 -0.71
N ALA A 62 1.86 -5.55 -0.22
CA ALA A 62 1.58 -5.39 1.21
C ALA A 62 2.06 -6.61 2.01
N THR A 63 2.49 -6.36 3.24
CA THR A 63 2.83 -7.41 4.22
C THR A 63 1.92 -7.39 5.44
N ALA A 64 1.06 -6.38 5.58
CA ALA A 64 0.00 -6.38 6.58
C ALA A 64 -1.00 -7.50 6.30
N GLN A 65 -1.59 -8.05 7.37
CA GLN A 65 -2.63 -9.07 7.28
C GLN A 65 -3.75 -8.60 6.35
N GLN A 66 -4.15 -9.43 5.39
CA GLN A 66 -5.31 -9.13 4.55
C GLN A 66 -6.58 -9.18 5.40
N HIS A 67 -7.38 -8.12 5.36
CA HIS A 67 -8.67 -8.08 6.01
C HIS A 67 -9.60 -7.08 5.32
N SER A 68 -10.89 -7.39 5.25
CA SER A 68 -11.92 -6.50 4.71
C SER A 68 -12.57 -5.63 5.79
N CYS A 69 -12.55 -6.04 7.05
CA CYS A 69 -13.26 -5.36 8.13
C CYS A 69 -12.38 -4.40 8.93
N GLN A 70 -13.03 -3.45 9.60
CA GLN A 70 -12.42 -2.53 10.55
C GLN A 70 -11.86 -3.32 11.73
N THR A 71 -10.87 -2.76 12.42
CA THR A 71 -10.31 -3.30 13.67
C THR A 71 -9.75 -4.72 13.54
N LEU A 72 -9.37 -5.16 12.34
CA LEU A 72 -8.71 -6.46 12.10
C LEU A 72 -7.20 -6.32 11.81
N ASN A 73 -6.64 -5.13 11.99
CA ASN A 73 -5.22 -4.88 11.84
C ASN A 73 -4.45 -5.30 13.10
N ASN A 74 -3.28 -5.92 12.91
CA ASN A 74 -2.52 -6.48 14.03
C ASN A 74 -1.54 -5.47 14.68
N CYS A 75 -1.17 -4.39 13.99
CA CYS A 75 -0.38 -3.29 14.57
C CYS A 75 -0.71 -1.91 13.97
N ARG A 76 0.04 -0.88 14.42
CA ARG A 76 0.03 0.47 13.83
C ARG A 76 0.40 0.43 12.34
N ASN A 77 -0.08 1.41 11.57
CA ASN A 77 0.17 1.55 10.13
C ASN A 77 -0.27 0.33 9.28
N GLN A 78 -1.21 -0.47 9.78
CA GLN A 78 -1.71 -1.69 9.14
C GLN A 78 -3.21 -1.66 8.82
N GLY A 79 -3.92 -0.55 9.02
CA GLY A 79 -5.32 -0.39 8.61
C GLY A 79 -5.48 0.31 7.26
N GLY A 80 -6.31 -0.22 6.36
CA GLY A 80 -6.69 0.46 5.11
C GLY A 80 -7.84 1.44 5.34
N CYS A 81 -8.02 2.53 4.56
CA CYS A 81 -9.25 3.32 4.72
C CYS A 81 -9.65 4.23 3.55
N GLY A 82 -10.69 3.83 2.81
CA GLY A 82 -11.46 4.68 1.88
C GLY A 82 -12.97 4.45 1.99
N LEU A 83 -13.35 3.45 2.77
CA LEU A 83 -14.70 2.94 2.81
C LEU A 83 -14.95 2.35 4.19
N TYR A 84 -16.10 2.68 4.77
CA TYR A 84 -16.48 2.35 6.14
C TYR A 84 -15.58 3.03 7.21
N GLY A 85 -16.11 3.17 8.43
CA GLY A 85 -15.52 4.04 9.46
C GLY A 85 -15.93 5.52 9.33
N ASP A 86 -15.46 6.34 10.26
CA ASP A 86 -15.74 7.78 10.28
C ASP A 86 -14.86 8.57 9.28
N ALA A 87 -15.16 9.86 9.13
CA ALA A 87 -14.44 10.74 8.20
C ALA A 87 -12.95 10.85 8.55
N LEU A 88 -12.61 10.92 9.84
CA LEU A 88 -11.23 11.06 10.30
C LEU A 88 -10.40 9.80 9.98
N GLN A 89 -11.01 8.63 10.12
CA GLN A 89 -10.41 7.36 9.73
C GLN A 89 -10.15 7.31 8.22
N GLN A 90 -11.10 7.78 7.40
CA GLN A 90 -10.97 7.82 5.92
C GLN A 90 -9.97 8.86 5.41
N GLU A 91 -9.57 9.81 6.26
CA GLU A 91 -8.52 10.78 5.99
C GLU A 91 -7.13 10.28 6.36
N ASN A 92 -7.01 9.11 7.00
CA ASN A 92 -5.73 8.57 7.46
C ASN A 92 -5.48 7.10 7.05
N PRO A 93 -5.62 6.75 5.75
CA PRO A 93 -5.39 5.39 5.28
C PRO A 93 -3.94 4.94 5.51
N GLY A 94 -3.77 3.71 6.01
CA GLY A 94 -2.45 3.10 6.20
C GLY A 94 -1.64 3.66 7.36
N ASN A 95 -2.21 4.55 8.18
CA ASN A 95 -1.45 5.28 9.20
C ASN A 95 -2.21 5.34 10.55
N ASN A 96 -2.87 4.25 10.93
CA ASN A 96 -3.51 4.10 12.24
C ASN A 96 -2.48 4.00 13.38
N ASN A 97 -2.86 4.47 14.58
CA ASN A 97 -1.95 4.62 15.71
C ASN A 97 -1.62 3.30 16.43
N CYS A 98 -2.56 2.35 16.52
CA CYS A 98 -2.39 1.09 17.25
C CYS A 98 -3.05 -0.11 16.54
N ALA A 99 -2.72 -1.32 17.02
CA ALA A 99 -3.47 -2.54 16.71
C ALA A 99 -4.98 -2.33 16.91
N TRP A 100 -5.79 -2.96 16.08
CA TRP A 100 -7.26 -2.91 16.14
C TRP A 100 -7.90 -1.51 15.97
N GLN A 101 -7.12 -0.47 15.68
CA GLN A 101 -7.60 0.88 15.36
C GLN A 101 -7.51 1.22 13.86
N GLY A 102 -7.11 0.24 13.05
CA GLY A 102 -7.05 0.33 11.61
C GLY A 102 -8.42 0.15 10.99
N SER A 103 -8.63 0.76 9.82
CA SER A 103 -9.88 0.63 9.09
C SER A 103 -9.82 -0.47 8.03
N CYS A 104 -10.93 -0.66 7.33
CA CYS A 104 -11.20 -1.75 6.41
C CYS A 104 -10.22 -1.86 5.24
N ALA A 105 -10.09 -3.09 4.75
CA ALA A 105 -9.73 -3.41 3.39
C ALA A 105 -8.29 -3.13 2.97
N VAL A 106 -7.46 -4.05 3.44
CA VAL A 106 -6.05 -4.21 3.12
C VAL A 106 -5.89 -5.42 2.20
N PRO A 107 -5.16 -5.33 1.06
CA PRO A 107 -4.42 -4.15 0.58
C PRO A 107 -5.27 -3.01 0.02
N ILE A 108 -4.73 -1.79 0.00
CA ILE A 108 -5.42 -0.66 -0.66
C ILE A 108 -5.22 -0.75 -2.19
N GLN A 109 -6.27 -1.12 -2.93
CA GLN A 109 -6.26 -1.18 -4.40
C GLN A 109 -6.34 0.20 -5.07
N ALA A 110 -5.99 0.28 -6.35
CA ALA A 110 -6.03 1.52 -7.15
C ALA A 110 -7.45 2.11 -7.31
N GLU A 111 -8.45 1.24 -7.37
CA GLU A 111 -9.86 1.59 -7.60
C GLU A 111 -10.58 2.05 -6.33
N ARG A 112 -9.88 2.10 -5.19
CA ARG A 112 -10.48 2.55 -3.93
C ARG A 112 -10.53 4.07 -3.87
N PHE A 113 -11.70 4.59 -3.56
CA PHE A 113 -11.91 6.01 -3.28
C PHE A 113 -12.48 6.25 -1.88
N SER A 114 -12.21 7.43 -1.31
CA SER A 114 -12.77 7.81 -0.01
C SER A 114 -14.27 8.16 -0.14
N THR A 115 -15.12 7.64 0.75
CA THR A 115 -16.57 7.91 0.70
C THR A 115 -17.02 9.06 1.60
N LEU A 116 -16.19 9.43 2.58
CA LEU A 116 -16.40 10.50 3.55
C LEU A 116 -15.14 11.39 3.66
N GLY A 117 -15.26 12.48 4.41
CA GLY A 117 -14.16 13.41 4.68
C GLY A 117 -13.79 14.31 3.51
N THR A 118 -12.68 15.01 3.66
CA THR A 118 -12.13 15.96 2.69
C THR A 118 -11.59 15.29 1.41
N ASN A 119 -11.20 14.01 1.50
CA ASN A 119 -10.76 13.22 0.36
C ASN A 119 -11.92 12.53 -0.40
N LYS A 120 -13.18 12.84 -0.05
CA LYS A 120 -14.34 12.18 -0.65
C LYS A 120 -14.32 12.20 -2.18
N GLY A 121 -14.58 11.04 -2.78
CA GLY A 121 -14.58 10.79 -4.22
C GLY A 121 -13.19 10.58 -4.82
N LYS A 122 -12.10 10.86 -4.09
CA LYS A 122 -10.73 10.78 -4.62
C LYS A 122 -10.04 9.48 -4.22
N SER A 123 -8.94 9.16 -4.91
CA SER A 123 -8.14 7.96 -4.66
C SER A 123 -7.69 7.86 -3.20
N THR A 124 -7.99 6.74 -2.57
CA THR A 124 -7.50 6.40 -1.23
C THR A 124 -6.04 6.01 -1.25
N TRP A 125 -5.60 5.30 -2.29
CA TRP A 125 -4.20 4.90 -2.42
C TRP A 125 -3.29 6.12 -2.50
N LYS A 126 -3.66 7.14 -3.29
CA LYS A 126 -2.86 8.37 -3.40
C LYS A 126 -2.75 9.11 -2.08
N LEU A 127 -3.84 9.18 -1.31
CA LEU A 127 -3.80 9.75 0.04
C LEU A 127 -2.87 8.94 0.96
N ALA A 128 -2.97 7.61 0.95
CA ALA A 128 -2.10 6.74 1.74
C ALA A 128 -0.61 6.94 1.39
N ARG A 129 -0.32 7.07 0.09
CA ARG A 129 1.04 7.33 -0.41
C ARG A 129 1.56 8.69 0.02
N GLN A 130 0.75 9.73 -0.05
CA GLN A 130 1.12 11.07 0.43
C GLN A 130 1.43 11.10 1.93
N LEU A 131 0.61 10.43 2.74
CA LEU A 131 0.83 10.32 4.19
C LEU A 131 2.11 9.54 4.50
N PHE A 132 2.36 8.47 3.76
CA PHE A 132 3.60 7.69 3.86
C PHE A 132 4.83 8.53 3.51
N GLU A 133 4.82 9.26 2.39
CA GLU A 133 5.93 10.11 1.95
C GLU A 133 6.20 11.23 2.96
N LYS A 134 5.14 11.86 3.49
CA LYS A 134 5.25 12.86 4.56
C LYS A 134 5.96 12.26 5.79
N ARG A 135 5.50 11.10 6.26
CA ARG A 135 6.09 10.38 7.39
C ARG A 135 7.56 10.01 7.14
N MET A 136 7.91 9.58 5.94
CA MET A 136 9.29 9.26 5.57
C MET A 136 10.17 10.51 5.53
N ASN A 137 9.65 11.62 5.01
CA ASN A 137 10.35 12.90 4.99
C ASN A 137 10.60 13.42 6.41
N GLU A 138 9.59 13.40 7.29
CA GLU A 138 9.74 13.72 8.72
C GLU A 138 10.80 12.85 9.42
N ALA A 139 10.95 11.60 8.96
CA ALA A 139 11.98 10.67 9.44
C ALA A 139 13.34 10.80 8.71
N ASN A 140 13.52 11.80 7.84
CA ASN A 140 14.70 12.01 6.98
C ASN A 140 15.08 10.77 6.15
N ARG A 141 14.08 10.09 5.57
CA ARG A 141 14.27 8.90 4.73
C ARG A 141 13.99 9.20 3.27
N THR A 142 14.87 8.70 2.40
CA THR A 142 14.66 8.70 0.95
C THR A 142 13.58 7.70 0.57
N VAL A 143 12.65 8.13 -0.28
CA VAL A 143 11.55 7.31 -0.81
C VAL A 143 11.70 7.21 -2.32
N GLY A 144 11.67 5.98 -2.85
CA GLY A 144 11.63 5.73 -4.28
C GLY A 144 10.20 5.71 -4.84
N PRO A 145 10.04 5.72 -6.16
CA PRO A 145 8.71 5.65 -6.78
C PRO A 145 8.03 4.32 -6.44
N SER A 146 6.71 4.38 -6.28
CA SER A 146 5.88 3.15 -6.19
C SER A 146 6.00 2.35 -7.49
N PRO A 147 5.99 1.00 -7.44
CA PRO A 147 5.96 0.18 -8.64
C PRO A 147 4.79 0.47 -9.58
N TYR A 148 3.66 0.91 -9.02
CA TYR A 148 2.52 1.42 -9.75
C TYR A 148 2.16 2.81 -9.22
N GLU A 149 2.05 3.79 -10.13
CA GLU A 149 1.79 5.19 -9.79
C GLU A 149 0.44 5.39 -9.09
N CYS A 150 -0.54 4.55 -9.39
CA CYS A 150 -1.91 4.67 -8.89
C CYS A 150 -2.25 3.63 -7.81
N GLY A 151 -1.26 2.82 -7.41
CA GLY A 151 -1.45 1.65 -6.58
C GLY A 151 -1.69 0.37 -7.39
N PRO A 152 -1.81 -0.78 -6.71
CA PRO A 152 -1.93 -2.07 -7.35
C PRO A 152 -3.32 -2.18 -8.01
N PRO A 153 -3.39 -2.45 -9.33
CA PRO A 153 -4.67 -2.70 -9.99
C PRO A 153 -5.28 -3.99 -9.48
N GLN A 154 -6.61 -4.11 -9.54
CA GLN A 154 -7.30 -5.29 -9.02
C GLN A 154 -6.79 -6.62 -9.64
N ASN A 155 -6.54 -6.65 -10.94
CA ASN A 155 -6.04 -7.85 -11.63
C ASN A 155 -4.70 -8.34 -11.06
N TRP A 156 -3.83 -7.42 -10.64
CA TRP A 156 -2.57 -7.71 -9.97
C TRP A 156 -2.78 -8.26 -8.55
N LEU A 157 -3.75 -7.70 -7.81
CA LEU A 157 -4.10 -8.24 -6.49
C LEU A 157 -4.68 -9.65 -6.58
N VAL A 158 -5.53 -9.92 -7.56
CA VAL A 158 -6.09 -11.26 -7.80
C VAL A 158 -4.99 -12.25 -8.18
N SER A 159 -4.04 -11.86 -9.05
CA SER A 159 -2.94 -12.76 -9.44
C SER A 159 -2.01 -13.11 -8.26
N LEU A 160 -1.82 -12.19 -7.32
CA LEU A 160 -0.99 -12.40 -6.12
C LEU A 160 -1.71 -13.09 -4.96
N LEU A 161 -3.01 -12.83 -4.78
CA LEU A 161 -3.79 -13.29 -3.61
C LEU A 161 -4.73 -14.45 -3.94
N GLY A 162 -4.86 -14.82 -5.21
CA GLY A 162 -5.81 -15.82 -5.72
C GLY A 162 -7.25 -15.31 -5.81
N SER A 163 -7.70 -14.52 -4.83
CA SER A 163 -8.99 -13.84 -4.86
C SER A 163 -8.89 -12.47 -4.19
N TYR A 164 -9.58 -11.49 -4.77
CA TYR A 164 -9.65 -10.16 -4.19
C TYR A 164 -10.97 -9.50 -4.58
N ASP A 165 -11.85 -9.33 -3.59
CA ASP A 165 -13.14 -8.67 -3.79
C ASP A 165 -12.91 -7.16 -3.88
N SER A 166 -13.21 -6.57 -5.05
CA SER A 166 -13.15 -5.13 -5.21
C SER A 166 -14.45 -4.43 -4.87
N CYS A 167 -15.59 -5.11 -4.79
CA CYS A 167 -16.88 -4.43 -4.75
C CYS A 167 -17.20 -3.86 -3.36
N GLY A 168 -17.09 -4.69 -2.33
CA GLY A 168 -17.15 -4.23 -0.94
C GLY A 168 -15.95 -3.40 -0.50
N ASN A 169 -14.96 -3.23 -1.37
CA ASN A 169 -13.67 -2.61 -1.09
C ASN A 169 -13.45 -1.30 -1.86
N SER A 170 -14.01 -1.12 -3.04
CA SER A 170 -13.75 0.08 -3.87
C SER A 170 -14.48 1.32 -3.39
N GLY A 171 -15.60 1.17 -2.67
CA GLY A 171 -16.41 2.28 -2.16
C GLY A 171 -17.67 2.55 -2.96
N ASN A 172 -17.84 1.84 -4.08
CA ASN A 172 -18.93 2.06 -5.02
C ASN A 172 -20.23 1.43 -4.51
N LYS A 173 -21.24 2.28 -4.23
CA LYS A 173 -22.59 1.84 -3.81
C LYS A 173 -23.38 1.16 -4.94
N ARG A 174 -22.94 1.27 -6.19
CA ARG A 174 -23.55 0.66 -7.38
C ARG A 174 -22.86 -0.64 -7.78
N CYS A 175 -22.36 -1.36 -6.78
CA CYS A 175 -21.79 -2.69 -6.93
C CYS A 175 -22.82 -3.74 -7.36
N SER A 176 -23.39 -3.59 -8.55
CA SER A 176 -23.79 -4.72 -9.36
C SER A 176 -22.51 -5.35 -9.89
N PHE A 177 -22.33 -6.64 -9.63
CA PHE A 177 -21.31 -7.48 -10.25
C PHE A 177 -21.22 -7.16 -11.76
N GLY A 178 -20.26 -6.34 -12.19
CA GLY A 178 -20.04 -6.03 -13.61
C GLY A 178 -20.00 -4.56 -14.07
N PHE A 179 -20.05 -3.52 -13.21
CA PHE A 179 -20.02 -2.11 -13.68
C PHE A 179 -18.85 -1.25 -13.18
N ASN A 180 -18.02 -1.73 -12.26
CA ASN A 180 -16.75 -1.06 -11.94
C ASN A 180 -15.71 -1.58 -12.93
N ASN A 181 -15.18 -0.73 -13.82
CA ASN A 181 -14.06 -1.10 -14.68
C ASN A 181 -12.78 -0.63 -13.99
N PRO A 182 -11.99 -1.55 -13.41
CA PRO A 182 -10.78 -1.19 -12.68
C PRO A 182 -9.83 -0.32 -13.49
N ASP A 183 -9.70 -0.60 -14.78
CA ASP A 183 -8.78 0.13 -15.67
C ASP A 183 -9.24 1.59 -15.90
N ASP A 184 -10.56 1.81 -16.05
CA ASP A 184 -11.11 3.15 -16.28
C ASP A 184 -11.25 3.96 -14.98
N ASN A 185 -11.72 3.32 -13.92
CA ASN A 185 -11.99 3.94 -12.63
C ASN A 185 -10.67 4.27 -11.89
N ALA A 186 -9.71 3.33 -11.85
CA ALA A 186 -8.39 3.60 -11.29
C ALA A 186 -7.70 4.76 -12.03
N LYS A 187 -7.84 4.85 -13.36
CA LYS A 187 -7.26 5.94 -14.15
C LYS A 187 -7.82 7.30 -13.76
N LYS A 188 -9.15 7.44 -13.68
CA LYS A 188 -9.80 8.70 -13.24
C LYS A 188 -9.35 9.12 -11.85
N LEU A 189 -9.37 8.16 -10.91
CA LEU A 189 -8.93 8.37 -9.53
C LEU A 189 -7.45 8.75 -9.45
N CYS A 190 -6.63 8.16 -10.32
CA CYS A 190 -5.22 8.48 -10.43
C CYS A 190 -5.01 9.89 -10.99
N GLU A 191 -5.81 10.35 -11.94
CA GLU A 191 -5.78 11.73 -12.43
C GLU A 191 -6.34 12.73 -11.39
N GLY A 192 -6.76 12.27 -10.21
CA GLY A 192 -7.32 13.10 -9.13
C GLY A 192 -8.77 13.50 -9.37
N LYS A 193 -9.42 12.91 -10.38
CA LYS A 193 -10.85 13.09 -10.64
C LYS A 193 -11.65 12.30 -9.62
N ALA A 194 -12.79 12.83 -9.24
CA ALA A 194 -13.70 12.11 -8.36
C ALA A 194 -14.38 10.95 -9.11
N GLU A 195 -14.64 9.85 -8.40
CA GLU A 195 -15.50 8.73 -8.84
C GLU A 195 -16.96 9.15 -9.03
#